data_AF-A0A5N5DX03-F1
#
_entry.id   AF-A0A5N5DX03-F1
#
_cell.length_a   1.000
_cell.length_b   1.000
_cell.length_c   1.000
_cell.angle_alpha   90.00
_cell.angle_beta   90.00
_cell.angle_gamma   90.00
#
_symmetry.space_group_name_H-M   'P 1'
#
loop_
_entity.id
_entity.type
_entity.pdbx_description
1 polymer ?
#
loop_
_entity_poly.entity_id
_entity_poly.type
_entity_poly.pdbx_seq_one_letter_code
_entity_poly.pdbx_strand_id
1 'polypeptide(L)'
;MSESPRDSSAEPAVVDIVGVGFGPANLALAIAVEEHNANCAAVDRVNARFFEKQSQFAWHPGMLLDGATMQIAFPKDLVTFRNPQSGYSFFSYLFE
;
A
#
# COMPACT_ATOMS: atom_id res chain seq x y z
N MET A 1 -28.51 -23.93 -14.10
CA MET A 1 -27.50 -23.98 -13.01
C MET A 1 -27.28 -22.54 -12.56
N SER A 2 -28.24 -22.02 -11.79
CA SER A 2 -28.13 -21.77 -10.34
C SER A 2 -27.16 -20.63 -10.05
N GLU A 3 -27.65 -19.39 -10.20
CA GLU A 3 -27.05 -18.22 -9.57
C GLU A 3 -27.08 -18.44 -8.05
N SER A 4 -25.90 -18.45 -7.43
CA SER A 4 -25.80 -18.45 -5.97
C SER A 4 -26.43 -17.16 -5.42
N PRO A 5 -27.10 -17.20 -4.26
CA PRO A 5 -27.69 -16.02 -3.66
C PRO A 5 -26.56 -15.05 -3.27
N ARG A 6 -26.60 -13.81 -3.78
CA ARG A 6 -25.79 -12.73 -3.20
C ARG A 6 -26.36 -12.48 -1.81
N ASP A 7 -25.58 -12.78 -0.78
CA ASP A 7 -25.88 -12.41 0.60
C ASP A 7 -26.11 -10.89 0.64
N SER A 8 -27.36 -10.47 0.83
CA SER A 8 -27.83 -9.11 0.54
C SER A 8 -28.14 -8.30 1.80
N SER A 9 -27.42 -8.53 2.92
CA SER A 9 -27.71 -7.84 4.19
C SER A 9 -26.53 -7.14 4.87
N ALA A 10 -25.38 -6.99 4.21
CA ALA A 10 -24.35 -6.06 4.67
C ALA A 10 -24.36 -4.83 3.76
N GLU A 11 -24.80 -3.68 4.27
CA GLU A 11 -24.47 -2.43 3.58
C GLU A 11 -22.96 -2.37 3.38
N PRO A 12 -22.47 -1.95 2.19
CA PRO A 12 -21.06 -1.84 1.95
C PRO A 12 -20.46 -0.92 3.01
N ALA A 13 -19.57 -1.46 3.85
CA ALA A 13 -18.95 -0.72 4.92
C ALA A 13 -18.30 0.54 4.33
N VAL A 14 -18.74 1.72 4.82
CA VAL A 14 -18.20 3.00 4.37
C VAL A 14 -16.71 3.05 4.69
N VAL A 15 -15.92 3.42 3.69
CA VAL A 15 -14.46 3.59 3.79
C VAL A 15 -14.15 5.07 3.64
N ASP A 16 -13.17 5.55 4.40
CA ASP A 16 -12.77 6.96 4.35
C ASP A 16 -11.97 7.27 3.09
N ILE A 17 -11.19 6.28 2.62
CA ILE A 17 -10.31 6.41 1.46
C ILE A 17 -10.45 5.20 0.54
N VAL A 18 -10.65 5.47 -0.75
CA VAL A 18 -10.52 4.49 -1.83
C VAL A 18 -9.37 4.90 -2.74
N GLY A 19 -8.35 4.06 -2.84
CA GLY A 19 -7.26 4.22 -3.79
C GLY A 19 -7.47 3.33 -5.02
N VAL A 20 -7.40 3.93 -6.21
CA VAL A 20 -7.38 3.21 -7.48
C VAL A 20 -5.92 3.05 -7.93
N GLY A 21 -5.51 1.80 -8.13
CA GLY A 21 -4.12 1.38 -8.32
C GLY A 21 -3.41 1.07 -7.01
N PHE A 22 -2.43 0.17 -7.05
CA PHE A 22 -1.56 -0.14 -5.90
C PHE A 22 -0.09 -0.15 -6.29
N GLY A 23 0.33 0.90 -7.01
CA GLY A 23 1.74 1.21 -7.26
C GLY A 23 2.40 1.94 -6.07
N PRO A 24 3.66 2.40 -6.24
CA PRO A 24 4.44 3.00 -5.16
C PRO A 24 3.75 4.15 -4.40
N ALA A 25 2.97 4.99 -5.08
CA ALA A 25 2.28 6.11 -4.46
C ALA A 25 1.21 5.65 -3.42
N ASN A 26 0.32 4.75 -3.82
CA ASN A 26 -0.72 4.23 -2.93
C ASN A 26 -0.14 3.24 -1.90
N LEU A 27 0.95 2.55 -2.22
CA LEU A 27 1.68 1.76 -1.24
C LEU A 27 2.30 2.63 -0.14
N ALA A 28 2.92 3.77 -0.50
CA ALA A 28 3.44 4.72 0.48
C ALA A 28 2.32 5.31 1.37
N LEU A 29 1.15 5.59 0.80
CA LEU A 29 -0.03 6.03 1.57
C LEU A 29 -0.54 4.93 2.51
N ALA A 30 -0.61 3.67 2.03
CA ALA A 30 -1.04 2.55 2.86
C ALA A 30 -0.14 2.38 4.09
N ILE A 31 1.18 2.50 3.91
CA ILE A 31 2.14 2.45 5.03
C ILE A 31 1.89 3.60 6.01
N ALA A 32 1.71 4.83 5.50
CA ALA A 32 1.44 5.98 6.37
C ALA A 32 0.13 5.84 7.17
N VAL A 33 -0.92 5.30 6.53
CA VAL A 33 -2.21 5.01 7.17
C VAL A 33 -2.03 3.95 8.27
N GLU A 34 -1.27 2.90 8.02
CA GLU A 34 -1.02 1.86 9.00
C GLU A 34 -0.24 2.38 10.21
N GLU A 35 0.84 3.13 9.98
CA GLU A 35 1.63 3.77 11.05
C GLU A 35 0.80 4.78 11.85
N HIS A 36 -0.06 5.56 11.19
CA HIS A 36 -1.00 6.46 11.88
C HIS A 36 -1.98 5.67 12.76
N ASN A 37 -2.61 4.63 12.20
CA ASN A 37 -3.61 3.81 12.90
C ASN A 37 -3.05 3.03 14.09
N ALA A 38 -1.75 2.71 14.06
CA ALA A 38 -1.04 2.07 15.17
C ALA A 38 -0.81 3.04 16.35
N ASN A 39 -0.75 4.34 16.09
CA ASN A 39 -0.39 5.37 17.06
C ASN A 39 -1.55 6.30 17.47
N CYS A 40 -2.71 6.20 16.82
CA CYS A 40 -3.89 7.01 17.11
C CYS A 40 -4.96 6.27 17.93
N ALA A 41 -5.93 7.02 18.47
CA ALA A 41 -7.10 6.43 19.13
C ALA A 41 -7.99 5.72 18.10
N ALA A 42 -8.79 4.74 18.55
CA ALA A 42 -9.64 3.95 17.65
C ALA A 42 -10.63 4.80 16.82
N VAL A 43 -11.06 5.95 17.34
CA VAL A 43 -11.97 6.89 16.67
C VAL A 43 -11.28 7.69 15.55
N ASP A 44 -9.96 7.81 15.59
CA ASP A 44 -9.15 8.56 14.62
C ASP A 44 -8.50 7.65 13.56
N ARG A 45 -8.85 6.36 13.57
CA ARG A 45 -8.34 5.39 12.60
C ARG A 45 -8.96 5.63 11.24
N VAL A 46 -8.12 5.58 10.22
CA VAL A 46 -8.53 5.74 8.82
C VAL A 46 -8.78 4.37 8.21
N ASN A 47 -9.99 4.16 7.69
CA ASN A 47 -10.36 2.96 6.94
C ASN A 47 -10.10 3.17 5.45
N ALA A 48 -8.91 2.75 4.99
CA ALA A 48 -8.52 2.83 3.59
C ALA A 48 -8.66 1.47 2.86
N ARG A 49 -9.02 1.51 1.58
CA ARG A 49 -9.01 0.35 0.68
C ARG A 49 -8.35 0.73 -0.65
N PHE A 50 -7.53 -0.19 -1.18
CA PHE A 50 -6.80 0.02 -2.44
C PHE A 50 -7.11 -1.11 -3.41
N PHE A 51 -7.31 -0.77 -4.69
CA PHE A 51 -7.69 -1.73 -5.72
C PHE A 51 -6.71 -1.66 -6.90
N GLU A 52 -6.03 -2.75 -7.19
CA GLU A 52 -5.10 -2.87 -8.31
C GLU A 52 -5.64 -3.85 -9.35
N LYS A 53 -5.47 -3.53 -10.63
CA LYS A 53 -5.92 -4.39 -11.73
C LYS A 53 -4.99 -5.60 -11.92
N GLN A 54 -3.71 -5.44 -11.61
CA GLN A 54 -2.72 -6.52 -11.68
C GLN A 54 -2.99 -7.52 -10.56
N SER A 55 -2.84 -8.81 -10.85
CA SER A 55 -3.07 -9.90 -9.89
C SER A 55 -2.01 -9.96 -8.78
N GLN A 56 -0.87 -9.31 -8.98
CA GLN A 56 0.21 -9.19 -8.02
C GLN A 56 0.89 -7.83 -8.20
N PHE A 57 1.57 -7.36 -7.15
CA PHE A 57 2.36 -6.15 -7.24
C PHE A 57 3.52 -6.31 -8.23
N ALA A 58 3.64 -5.37 -9.17
CA ALA A 58 4.79 -5.25 -10.04
C ALA A 58 4.99 -3.77 -10.40
N TRP A 59 6.22 -3.29 -10.31
CA TRP A 59 6.56 -1.92 -10.66
C TRP A 59 7.32 -1.89 -12.00
N HIS A 60 6.64 -1.37 -13.03
CA HIS A 60 7.12 -1.32 -14.42
C HIS A 60 7.78 -2.63 -14.92
N PRO A 61 7.10 -3.79 -14.86
CA PRO A 61 7.72 -5.09 -15.16
C PRO A 61 8.30 -5.18 -16.57
N GLY A 62 7.72 -4.48 -17.56
CA GLY A 62 8.23 -4.44 -18.94
C GLY A 62 9.49 -3.58 -19.14
N MET A 63 9.98 -2.89 -18.10
CA MET A 63 11.14 -1.99 -18.15
C MET A 63 12.27 -2.42 -17.20
N LEU A 64 12.19 -3.63 -16.63
CA LEU A 64 13.26 -4.23 -15.84
C LEU A 64 14.33 -4.83 -16.77
N LEU A 65 15.00 -3.96 -17.52
CA LEU A 65 16.07 -4.33 -18.45
C LEU A 65 17.33 -4.72 -17.69
N ASP A 66 18.14 -5.60 -18.30
CA ASP A 66 19.42 -6.00 -17.72
C ASP A 66 20.33 -4.79 -17.47
N GLY A 67 20.83 -4.68 -16.23
CA GLY A 67 21.69 -3.57 -15.80
C GLY A 67 20.96 -2.27 -15.49
N ALA A 68 19.62 -2.22 -15.54
CA ALA A 68 18.86 -1.07 -15.10
C ALA A 68 19.09 -0.81 -13.59
N THR A 69 19.26 0.46 -13.23
CA THR A 69 19.46 0.90 -11.84
C THR A 69 18.45 1.98 -11.47
N MET A 70 18.23 2.14 -10.17
CA MET A 70 17.44 3.25 -9.65
C MET A 70 18.15 4.58 -9.96
N GLN A 71 17.41 5.54 -10.52
CA GLN A 71 17.91 6.90 -10.78
C GLN A 71 17.82 7.82 -9.54
N ILE A 72 17.46 7.25 -8.40
CA ILE A 72 17.23 7.96 -7.14
C ILE A 72 17.98 7.26 -6.01
N ALA A 73 18.49 8.03 -5.05
CA ALA A 73 19.18 7.48 -3.90
C ALA A 73 18.21 6.63 -3.05
N PHE A 74 18.67 5.47 -2.59
CA PHE A 74 17.85 4.51 -1.84
C PHE A 74 17.22 5.03 -0.54
N PRO A 75 17.74 6.05 0.20
CA PRO A 75 17.01 6.62 1.34
C PRO A 75 15.74 7.37 0.93
N LYS A 76 15.55 7.63 -0.36
CA LYS A 76 14.29 8.10 -0.94
C LYS A 76 13.37 6.91 -1.28
N ASP A 77 13.29 5.96 -0.37
CA ASP A 77 12.29 4.90 -0.39
C ASP A 77 10.89 5.47 -0.05
N LEU A 78 9.93 4.60 0.25
CA LEU A 78 8.54 5.00 0.47
C LEU A 78 8.29 5.70 1.83
N VAL A 79 9.23 5.64 2.78
CA VAL A 79 8.96 5.97 4.19
C VAL A 79 10.09 6.70 4.92
N THR A 80 11.35 6.47 4.58
CA THR A 80 12.52 6.88 5.40
C THR A 80 12.52 8.38 5.71
N PHE A 81 12.14 9.24 4.77
CA PHE A 81 12.06 10.68 5.00
C PHE A 81 10.85 11.15 5.81
N ARG A 82 9.81 10.32 5.93
CA ARG A 82 8.70 10.54 6.86
C ARG A 82 9.02 9.97 8.24
N ASN A 83 9.55 8.75 8.29
CA ASN A 83 9.84 8.00 9.50
C ASN A 83 11.03 7.03 9.28
N PRO A 84 12.25 7.39 9.70
CA PRO A 84 13.43 6.53 9.53
C PRO A 84 13.45 5.31 10.46
N GLN A 85 12.54 5.22 11.44
CA GLN A 85 12.37 4.05 12.32
C GLN A 85 11.32 3.06 11.80
N SER A 86 10.72 3.33 10.64
CA SER A 86 9.71 2.48 10.04
C SER A 86 10.28 1.10 9.68
N GLY A 87 9.55 0.04 10.04
CA GLY A 87 9.85 -1.33 9.56
C GLY A 87 9.72 -1.48 8.04
N TYR A 88 9.11 -0.50 7.37
CA TYR A 88 8.97 -0.47 5.91
C TYR A 88 10.10 0.28 5.20
N SER A 89 11.14 0.72 5.92
CA SER A 89 12.31 1.36 5.30
C SER A 89 13.05 0.36 4.41
N PHE A 90 13.73 0.85 3.37
CA PHE A 90 14.57 0.01 2.53
C PHE A 90 15.72 -0.63 3.32
N PHE A 91 16.18 0.03 4.39
CA PHE A 91 17.17 -0.54 5.30
C PHE A 91 16.62 -1.73 6.10
N SER A 92 15.41 -1.60 6.66
CA SER A 92 14.72 -2.70 7.36
C SER A 92 14.51 -3.88 6.42
N TYR A 93 14.05 -3.63 5.19
CA TYR A 93 13.90 -4.65 4.15
C TYR A 93 15.20 -5.39 3.81
N LEU A 94 16.36 -4.72 3.84
CA LEU A 94 17.65 -5.37 3.59
C LEU A 94 18.19 -6.13 4.81
N PHE A 95 17.76 -5.75 6.01
CA PHE A 95 18.22 -6.35 7.25
C PHE A 95 17.48 -7.64 7.58
N GLU A 96 16.18 -7.70 7.30
CA GLU A 96 15.29 -8.84 7.51
C GLU A 96 15.34 -9.85 6.35
#